data_AF-A0A4P7JHG4-F1
#
_entry.id   AF-A0A4P7JHG4-F1
#
_cell.length_a   1.000
_cell.length_b   1.000
_cell.length_c   1.000
_cell.angle_alpha   90.00
_cell.angle_beta   90.00
_cell.angle_gamma   90.00
#
_symmetry.space_group_name_H-M   'P 1'
#
loop_
_entity.id
_entity.type
_entity.pdbx_description
1 polymer ?
#
loop_
_entity_poly.entity_id
_entity_poly.type
_entity_poly.pdbx_seq_one_letter_code
_entity_poly.pdbx_strand_id
1 'polypeptide(L)' 'MPNWLIILICLLALAAIVGNLSLLRRSNSPIRRKSLNDLEETLPRAGDKREQDIKQSKNRKRR' A
#
# COMPACT_ATOMS: atom_id res chain seq x y z
N MET A 1 23.75 -47.15 -10.38
CA MET A 1 22.73 -46.25 -10.97
C MET A 1 21.54 -45.89 -10.05
N PRO A 2 21.73 -45.50 -8.77
CA PRO A 2 20.70 -44.82 -7.97
C PRO A 2 21.03 -43.35 -7.65
N ASN A 3 22.28 -42.92 -7.86
CA ASN A 3 22.75 -41.57 -7.50
C ASN A 3 22.00 -40.46 -8.23
N TRP A 4 21.59 -40.68 -9.48
CA TRP A 4 20.80 -39.71 -10.24
C TRP A 4 19.40 -39.50 -9.64
N LEU A 5 18.80 -40.55 -9.07
CA LEU A 5 17.51 -40.46 -8.37
C LEU A 5 17.62 -39.62 -7.09
N ILE A 6 18.71 -39.79 -6.34
CA ILE A 6 19.00 -39.01 -5.13
C ILE A 6 19.17 -37.52 -5.47
N ILE A 7 19.86 -37.23 -6.57
CA ILE A 7 20.05 -35.86 -7.08
C ILE A 7 18.70 -35.23 -7.46
N LEU A 8 17.85 -35.99 -8.18
CA LEU A 8 16.51 -35.54 -8.57
C LEU A 8 15.64 -35.18 -7.35
N ILE A 9 15.63 -36.05 -6.34
CA ILE A 9 14.86 -35.84 -5.10
C ILE A 9 15.36 -34.61 -4.33
N CYS A 10 16.68 -34.43 -4.22
CA CYS A 10 17.25 -33.23 -3.59
C CYS A 10 16.84 -31.94 -4.30
N LEU A 11 16.82 -31.96 -5.65
CA LEU A 11 16.46 -30.79 -6.45
C LEU A 11 14.98 -30.45 -6.30
N LEU A 12 14.10 -31.46 -6.26
CA LEU A 12 12.67 -31.30 -5.98
C LEU A 12 12.40 -30.74 -4.58
N ALA A 13 13.11 -31.24 -3.56
CA ALA A 13 13.00 -30.73 -2.19
C ALA A 13 13.44 -29.27 -2.07
N LEU A 14 14.57 -28.90 -2.70
CA LEU A 14 15.04 -27.51 -2.76
C LEU A 14 14.03 -26.61 -3.49
N ALA A 15 13.49 -27.05 -4.63
CA ALA A 15 12.49 -26.30 -5.38
C ALA A 15 11.20 -26.07 -4.57
N ALA A 16 10.74 -27.08 -3.82
CA ALA A 16 9.57 -26.96 -2.95
C ALA A 16 9.80 -25.95 -1.81
N ILE A 17 10.97 -26.00 -1.16
CA ILE A 17 11.36 -25.07 -0.09
C ILE A 17 11.45 -23.63 -0.64
N VAL A 18 12.14 -23.43 -1.77
CA VAL A 18 12.28 -22.12 -2.42
C VAL A 18 10.93 -21.58 -2.90
N GLY A 19 10.09 -22.42 -3.50
CA GLY A 19 8.75 -22.05 -3.93
C GLY A 19 7.89 -21.58 -2.76
N ASN A 20 7.91 -22.30 -1.64
CA ASN A 20 7.16 -21.93 -0.43
C ASN A 20 7.70 -20.64 0.22
N LEU A 21 9.03 -20.50 0.32
CA LEU A 21 9.65 -19.27 0.86
C LEU A 21 9.38 -18.05 -0.02
N SER A 22 9.31 -18.23 -1.35
CA SER A 22 8.97 -17.16 -2.30
C SER A 22 7.54 -16.64 -2.09
N LEU A 23 6.60 -17.55 -1.77
CA LEU A 23 5.22 -17.20 -1.40
C LEU A 23 5.15 -16.47 -0.05
N LEU A 24 5.97 -16.87 0.93
CA LEU A 24 5.98 -16.29 2.28
C LEU A 24 6.48 -14.84 2.33
N ARG A 25 7.31 -14.43 1.37
CA ARG A 25 7.97 -13.12 1.36
C ARG A 25 7.14 -12.00 0.72
N ARG A 26 5.92 -12.30 0.24
CA ARG A 26 5.17 -11.40 -0.64
C ARG A 26 4.37 -10.28 0.05
N SER A 27 4.30 -10.19 1.38
CA SER A 27 3.43 -9.16 2.01
C SER A 27 3.99 -8.43 3.24
N ASN A 28 5.24 -7.94 3.18
CA ASN A 28 5.71 -6.94 4.17
C ASN A 28 5.51 -5.49 3.69
N SER A 29 4.98 -5.28 2.49
CA SER A 29 4.67 -3.96 1.98
C SER A 29 3.18 -3.65 2.22
N PRO A 30 2.83 -2.52 2.84
CA PRO A 30 1.44 -2.13 3.01
C PRO A 30 0.76 -2.03 1.64
N ILE A 31 -0.44 -2.61 1.52
CA ILE A 31 -1.23 -2.61 0.28
C ILE A 31 -1.59 -1.18 -0.18
N ARG A 32 -1.64 -0.23 0.76
CA ARG A 32 -1.88 1.18 0.49
C ARG A 32 -0.59 1.98 0.65
N ARG A 33 -0.32 2.84 -0.33
CA ARG A 33 0.76 3.84 -0.30
C ARG A 33 0.42 5.06 0.56
N LYS A 34 -0.88 5.30 0.82
CA LYS A 34 -1.41 6.45 1.58
C LYS A 34 -2.28 5.97 2.74
N SER A 35 -2.33 6.74 3.82
CA SER A 35 -3.24 6.46 4.94
C SER A 35 -4.70 6.67 4.51
N LEU A 36 -5.66 6.05 5.22
CA LEU A 36 -7.09 6.20 4.93
C LEU A 36 -7.58 7.65 5.09
N ASN A 37 -6.91 8.43 5.94
CA ASN A 37 -7.28 9.81 6.22
C ASN A 37 -6.60 10.82 5.29
N ASP A 38 -5.59 10.39 4.52
CA ASP A 38 -4.88 11.23 3.54
C ASP A 38 -5.43 11.05 2.11
N LEU A 39 -6.60 10.42 1.99
CA LEU A 39 -7.32 10.39 0.73
C LEU A 39 -7.79 11.81 0.42
N GLU A 40 -7.57 12.23 -0.81
CA GLU A 40 -8.02 13.53 -1.29
C GLU A 40 -9.55 13.60 -1.12
N GLU A 41 -10.02 14.42 -0.17
CA GLU A 41 -11.44 14.59 0.08
C GLU A 41 -12.08 15.23 -1.16
N THR A 42 -12.89 14.46 -1.88
CA THR A 42 -13.59 14.93 -3.08
C THR A 42 -14.68 15.96 -2.76
N LEU A 43 -15.02 16.10 -1.48
CA LEU A 43 -16.02 17.03 -0.98
C LEU A 43 -15.38 17.97 0.04
N PRO A 44 -15.68 19.28 -0.02
CA PRO A 44 -15.21 20.23 0.98
C PRO A 44 -15.75 19.86 2.36
N ARG A 45 -14.86 19.79 3.36
CA ARG A 45 -15.22 19.50 4.74
C ARG A 45 -16.23 20.52 5.25
N ALA A 46 -17.19 20.07 6.05
CA ALA A 46 -18.31 20.90 6.51
C ALA A 46 -17.86 22.18 7.27
N GLY A 47 -16.65 22.21 7.80
CA GLY A 47 -16.04 23.39 8.44
C GLY A 47 -15.31 24.35 7.50
N ASP A 48 -14.79 23.86 6.37
CA ASP A 48 -13.88 24.62 5.51
C ASP A 48 -14.62 25.68 4.69
N LYS A 49 -15.87 25.40 4.31
CA LYS A 49 -16.73 26.38 3.61
C LYS A 49 -16.91 27.65 4.44
N ARG A 50 -17.18 27.50 5.74
CA ARG A 50 -17.31 28.64 6.66
C ARG A 50 -16.03 29.46 6.75
N GLU A 51 -14.87 28.80 6.79
CA GLU A 51 -13.59 29.51 6.89
C GLU A 51 -13.24 30.25 5.59
N GLN A 52 -13.54 29.65 4.42
CA GLN A 52 -13.40 30.31 3.12
C GLN A 52 -14.33 31.52 2.98
N ASP A 53 -15.59 31.41 3.39
CA ASP A 53 -16.57 32.50 3.36
C ASP A 53 -16.17 33.65 4.30
N ILE A 54 -15.63 33.34 5.49
CA ILE A 54 -15.13 34.34 6.45
C ILE A 54 -13.88 35.06 5.89
N LYS A 55 -12.97 34.34 5.21
CA LYS A 55 -11.81 34.96 4.56
C LYS A 55 -12.22 35.86 3.41
N GLN A 56 -13.17 35.42 2.59
CA GLN A 56 -13.66 36.18 1.43
C GLN A 56 -14.40 37.46 1.85
N SER A 57 -15.22 37.39 2.89
CA SER A 57 -15.91 38.56 3.46
C SER A 57 -14.94 39.59 4.07
N LYS A 58 -13.88 39.14 4.77
CA LYS A 58 -12.81 40.04 5.26
C LYS A 58 -12.06 40.73 4.12
N ASN A 59 -11.78 40.03 3.03
CA ASN A 59 -11.04 40.59 1.90
C ASN A 59 -11.85 41.62 1.11
N ARG A 60 -13.17 41.40 0.97
CA ARG A 60 -14.09 42.39 0.38
C ARG A 60 -14.19 43.69 1.17
N LYS A 61 -14.08 43.63 2.50
CA LYS A 61 -14.18 44.82 3.37
C LYS A 61 -12.91 45.67 3.42
N ARG A 62 -11.79 45.15 2.88
CA ARG A 62 -10.49 45.83 2.81
C ARG A 62 -10.22 46.49 1.45
N ARG A 63 -11.09 46.27 0.46
CA ARG A 63 -11.13 47.01 -0.82
C ARG A 63 -12.19 48.09 -0.74
#